data_AF-A0A4Q2QUE7-F1
#
_entry.id   AF-A0A4Q2QUE7-F1
#
_cell.length_a   1.000
_cell.length_b   1.000
_cell.length_c   1.000
_cell.angle_alpha   90.00
_cell.angle_beta   90.00
_cell.angle_gamma   90.00
#
_symmetry.space_group_name_H-M   'P 1'
#
loop_
_entity.id
_entity.type
_entity.pdbx_description
1 polymer ?
#
loop_
_entity_poly.entity_id
_entity_poly.type
_entity_poly.pdbx_seq_one_letter_code
_entity_poly.pdbx_strand_id
1 'polypeptide(L)'
;MPRSLKKGPFIDLHLLKKVEKAVESGDKKPLRTWSRRSTIFPNMIGLTIAVHNGRQHVPVFVTDEMVGHKLGEFAPTRTYRGHAADKKAKKK
;
A
#
# COMPACT_ATOMS: atom_id res chain seq x y z
N MET A 1 11.71 0.09 7.62
CA MET A 1 12.20 -0.52 8.88
C MET A 1 11.10 -1.35 9.51
N PRO A 2 11.34 -2.65 9.72
CA PRO A 2 10.40 -3.55 10.39
C PRO A 2 10.35 -3.26 11.90
N ARG A 3 9.23 -3.62 12.55
CA ARG A 3 9.10 -3.60 14.01
C ARG A 3 9.93 -4.75 14.61
N SER A 4 10.29 -4.62 15.89
CA SER A 4 10.90 -5.72 16.64
C SER A 4 10.01 -6.97 16.63
N LEU A 5 10.60 -8.14 16.42
CA LEU A 5 9.92 -9.45 16.37
C LEU A 5 9.06 -9.71 17.60
N LYS A 6 9.51 -9.30 18.79
CA LYS A 6 8.76 -9.47 20.06
C LYS A 6 7.41 -8.74 20.09
N LYS A 7 7.23 -7.69 19.27
CA LYS A 7 6.06 -6.81 19.33
C LYS A 7 5.01 -7.10 18.23
N GLY A 8 5.27 -8.06 17.35
CA GLY A 8 4.39 -8.42 16.24
C GLY A 8 4.26 -7.34 15.14
N PRO A 9 3.66 -7.72 13.99
CA PRO A 9 3.35 -6.81 12.90
C PRO A 9 2.31 -5.76 13.33
N PHE A 10 2.37 -4.59 12.72
CA PHE A 10 1.47 -3.47 13.05
C PHE A 10 0.41 -3.29 11.97
N ILE A 11 -0.82 -3.08 12.39
CA ILE A 11 -1.93 -2.62 11.56
C ILE A 11 -2.72 -1.55 12.30
N ASP A 12 -3.18 -0.55 11.55
CA ASP A 12 -4.13 0.41 12.09
C ASP A 12 -5.52 -0.20 12.24
N LEU A 13 -6.13 0.00 13.41
CA LEU A 13 -7.44 -0.56 13.78
C LEU A 13 -8.55 -0.20 12.79
N HIS A 14 -8.51 1.02 12.22
CA HIS A 14 -9.49 1.44 11.22
C HIS A 14 -9.35 0.69 9.89
N LEU A 15 -8.13 0.27 9.54
CA LEU A 15 -7.88 -0.50 8.32
C LEU A 15 -8.31 -1.95 8.54
N LEU A 16 -7.97 -2.52 9.69
CA LEU A 16 -8.38 -3.88 10.07
C LEU A 16 -9.90 -4.04 10.00
N LYS A 17 -10.65 -3.14 10.64
CA LYS A 17 -12.13 -3.15 10.61
C LYS A 17 -12.72 -3.05 9.19
N LYS A 18 -12.06 -2.33 8.29
CA LYS A 18 -12.51 -2.21 6.89
C LYS A 18 -12.25 -3.49 6.10
N VAL A 19 -11.10 -4.13 6.34
CA VAL A 19 -10.72 -5.39 5.72
C VAL A 19 -11.64 -6.51 6.20
N GLU A 20 -11.88 -6.63 7.51
CA GLU A 20 -12.80 -7.62 8.08
C GLU A 20 -14.19 -7.50 7.45
N LYS A 21 -14.75 -6.29 7.38
CA LYS A 21 -16.04 -6.04 6.73
C LYS A 21 -16.05 -6.41 5.25
N ALA A 22 -14.98 -6.12 4.51
CA ALA A 22 -14.89 -6.44 3.09
C ALA A 22 -14.76 -7.95 2.83
N VAL A 23 -14.08 -8.66 3.73
CA VAL A 23 -13.99 -10.12 3.69
C VAL A 23 -15.35 -10.75 4.02
N GLU A 24 -16.06 -10.25 5.03
CA GLU A 24 -17.38 -10.72 5.42
C GLU A 24 -18.44 -10.47 4.33
N SER A 25 -18.44 -9.27 3.73
CA SER A 25 -19.40 -8.94 2.67
C SER A 25 -19.03 -9.50 1.29
N GLY A 26 -17.80 -9.96 1.10
CA GLY A 26 -17.27 -10.37 -0.21
C GLY A 26 -17.10 -9.21 -1.20
N ASP A 27 -17.25 -7.96 -0.77
CA ASP A 27 -17.14 -6.78 -1.62
C ASP A 27 -15.68 -6.49 -2.00
N LYS A 28 -15.36 -6.65 -3.28
CA LYS A 28 -14.02 -6.34 -3.83
C LYS A 28 -13.79 -4.85 -4.13
N LYS A 29 -14.52 -3.96 -3.46
CA LYS A 29 -14.41 -2.51 -3.70
C LYS A 29 -13.04 -2.00 -3.20
N PRO A 30 -12.39 -1.05 -3.91
CA PRO A 30 -11.11 -0.51 -3.48
C PRO A 30 -11.18 0.15 -2.10
N LEU A 31 -10.42 -0.37 -1.13
CA LEU A 31 -10.36 0.15 0.23
C LEU A 31 -9.37 1.31 0.33
N ARG A 32 -9.88 2.52 0.59
CA ARG A 32 -9.03 3.71 0.77
C ARG A 32 -8.36 3.72 2.13
N THR A 33 -7.03 3.94 2.12
CA THR A 33 -6.21 4.05 3.32
C THR A 33 -5.16 5.16 3.23
N TRP A 34 -4.96 5.84 4.35
CA TRP A 34 -3.83 6.74 4.59
C TRP A 34 -2.73 6.06 5.39
N SER A 35 -3.00 4.88 5.95
CA SER A 35 -2.03 4.12 6.74
C SER A 35 -1.05 3.39 5.83
N ARG A 36 0.05 4.08 5.49
CA ARG A 36 1.19 3.49 4.77
C ARG A 36 2.08 2.60 5.65
N ARG A 37 1.92 2.71 6.97
CA ARG A 37 2.74 2.01 7.98
C ARG A 37 2.26 0.59 8.29
N SER A 38 1.01 0.29 7.94
CA SER A 38 0.39 -1.02 8.18
C SER A 38 1.05 -2.10 7.35
N THR A 39 1.27 -3.24 7.99
CA THR A 39 1.77 -4.46 7.37
C THR A 39 0.62 -5.18 6.66
N ILE A 40 0.91 -5.81 5.53
CA ILE A 40 -0.03 -6.63 4.79
C ILE A 40 -0.19 -7.97 5.51
N PHE A 41 -1.43 -8.30 5.87
CA PHE A 41 -1.81 -9.56 6.50
C PHE A 41 -2.38 -10.53 5.46
N PRO A 42 -2.30 -11.86 5.69
CA PRO A 42 -2.82 -12.86 4.75
C PRO A 42 -4.32 -12.70 4.43
N ASN A 43 -5.11 -12.16 5.37
CA ASN A 43 -6.53 -11.88 5.17
C ASN A 43 -6.81 -10.76 4.15
N MET A 44 -5.80 -10.03 3.68
CA MET A 44 -5.93 -8.98 2.68
C MET A 44 -5.73 -9.48 1.24
N ILE A 45 -5.35 -10.75 1.06
CA ILE A 45 -5.08 -11.32 -0.26
C ILE A 45 -6.34 -11.23 -1.13
N GLY A 46 -6.19 -10.74 -2.36
CA GLY A 46 -7.29 -10.57 -3.31
C GLY A 46 -8.12 -9.30 -3.10
N LEU A 47 -7.78 -8.46 -2.11
CA LEU A 47 -8.37 -7.13 -1.96
C LEU A 47 -7.55 -6.07 -2.70
N THR A 48 -8.23 -5.04 -3.19
CA THR A 48 -7.59 -3.84 -3.73
C THR A 48 -7.54 -2.76 -2.66
N ILE A 49 -6.35 -2.31 -2.29
CA ILE A 49 -6.12 -1.27 -1.29
C ILE A 49 -5.61 -0.02 -2.00
N ALA A 50 -6.37 1.07 -1.91
CA ALA A 50 -6.01 2.36 -2.47
C ALA A 50 -5.17 3.14 -1.44
N VAL A 51 -3.84 3.10 -1.60
CA VAL A 51 -2.86 3.66 -0.66
C VAL A 51 -2.53 5.11 -1.03
N HIS A 52 -2.67 6.02 -0.08
CA HIS A 52 -2.29 7.42 -0.29
C HIS A 52 -0.77 7.60 -0.44
N ASN A 53 -0.32 8.27 -1.50
CA ASN A 53 1.11 8.51 -1.75
C ASN A 53 1.57 9.96 -1.49
N GLY A 54 0.69 10.81 -0.95
CA GLY A 54 0.96 12.24 -0.74
C GLY A 54 0.21 13.16 -1.70
N ARG A 55 -0.28 12.63 -2.82
CA ARG A 55 -1.08 13.38 -3.82
C ARG A 55 -2.37 12.66 -4.16
N GLN A 56 -2.31 11.35 -4.39
CA GLN A 56 -3.44 10.54 -4.82
C GLN A 56 -3.45 9.19 -4.11
N HIS A 57 -4.55 8.46 -4.25
CA HIS A 57 -4.65 7.08 -3.78
C HIS A 57 -4.29 6.14 -4.94
N VAL A 58 -3.19 5.42 -4.80
CA VAL A 58 -2.73 4.44 -5.80
C VAL A 58 -3.40 3.11 -5.49
N PRO A 59 -4.18 2.51 -6.41
CA PRO A 59 -4.77 1.20 -6.20
C PRO A 59 -3.68 0.13 -6.26
N VAL A 60 -3.54 -0.64 -5.18
CA VAL A 60 -2.62 -1.77 -5.07
C VAL A 60 -3.46 -3.03 -4.90
N PHE A 61 -3.33 -3.97 -5.83
CA PHE A 61 -3.92 -5.29 -5.70
C PHE A 61 -2.98 -6.20 -4.90
N VAL A 62 -3.48 -6.78 -3.81
CA VAL A 62 -2.64 -7.55 -2.88
C VAL A 62 -2.52 -9.01 -3.33
N THR A 63 -1.29 -9.45 -3.58
CA THR A 63 -0.93 -10.86 -3.85
C THR A 63 -0.27 -11.50 -2.61
N ASP A 64 -0.13 -12.82 -2.62
CA ASP A 64 0.45 -13.59 -1.50
C ASP A 64 1.92 -13.21 -1.23
N GLU A 65 2.69 -12.95 -2.29
CA GLU A 65 4.09 -12.52 -2.20
C GLU A 65 4.28 -11.17 -1.47
N MET A 66 3.22 -10.38 -1.33
CA MET A 66 3.26 -9.08 -0.63
C MET A 66 3.07 -9.22 0.89
N VAL A 67 2.75 -10.41 1.41
CA VAL A 67 2.53 -10.62 2.85
C VAL A 67 3.80 -10.29 3.63
N GLY A 68 3.65 -9.57 4.75
CA GLY A 68 4.78 -9.13 5.59
C GLY A 68 5.41 -7.79 5.19
N HIS A 69 5.18 -7.32 3.96
CA HIS A 69 5.58 -5.99 3.52
C HIS A 69 4.67 -4.89 4.07
N LYS A 70 5.11 -3.63 3.99
CA LYS A 70 4.27 -2.47 4.32
C LYS A 70 3.56 -1.94 3.08
N LEU A 71 2.32 -1.50 3.25
CA LEU A 71 1.53 -0.88 2.18
C LEU A 71 2.24 0.33 1.52
N GLY A 72 3.05 1.06 2.28
CA GLY A 72 3.82 2.19 1.78
C GLY A 72 4.90 1.83 0.75
N GLU A 73 5.36 0.59 0.70
CA GLU A 73 6.40 0.11 -0.24
C GLU A 73 5.86 0.07 -1.68
N PHE A 74 4.57 -0.20 -1.83
CA PHE A 74 3.88 -0.30 -3.12
C PHE A 74 3.34 1.04 -3.64
N ALA A 75 3.53 2.13 -2.89
CA ALA A 75 3.04 3.47 -3.23
C ALA A 75 4.18 4.50 -3.23
N PRO A 76 4.82 4.77 -4.39
CA PRO A 76 5.94 5.70 -4.49
C PRO A 76 5.49 7.14 -4.20
N THR A 77 6.26 7.85 -3.37
CA THR A 77 5.94 9.22 -2.92
C THR A 77 6.58 10.31 -3.76
N ARG A 78 7.70 10.02 -4.43
CA ARG A 78 8.44 10.96 -5.26
C ARG A 78 8.67 10.35 -6.64
N THR A 79 8.44 11.14 -7.69
CA THR A 79 8.83 10.76 -9.04
C THR A 79 10.28 11.17 -9.27
N TYR A 80 11.22 10.27 -8.98
CA TYR A 80 12.62 10.49 -9.33
C TYR A 80 12.80 10.22 -10.83
N ARG A 81 13.32 11.20 -11.57
CA ARG A 81 13.48 11.14 -13.04
C ARG A 81 14.91 10.85 -13.49
N GLY A 82 15.81 10.46 -12.58
CA GLY A 82 17.25 10.33 -12.84
C GLY A 82 18.03 11.64 -12.62
N HIS A 83 19.36 11.55 -12.57
CA HIS A 83 20.23 12.71 -12.60
C HIS A 83 20.19 13.34 -14.00
N ALA A 84 19.95 14.65 -14.07
CA ALA A 84 19.69 15.38 -15.31
C ALA A 84 20.98 15.68 -16.12
N ALA A 85 21.87 14.71 -16.31
CA ALA A 85 23.06 14.89 -17.14
C ALA A 85 22.70 14.82 -18.65
N ASP A 86 21.77 13.95 -19.06
CA ASP A 86 21.45 13.73 -20.48
C ASP A 86 19.95 13.65 -20.76
N LYS A 87 19.24 14.76 -20.58
CA LYS A 87 17.89 14.91 -21.16
C LYS A 87 17.85 16.06 -22.15
N LYS A 88 18.61 15.91 -23.25
CA LYS A 88 18.21 16.51 -24.52
C LYS A 88 16.89 15.85 -24.96
N ALA A 89 15.92 16.71 -25.28
CA ALA A 89 14.69 16.45 -26.03
C ALA A 89 13.57 15.63 -25.35
N LYS A 90 12.54 16.36 -24.90
CA LYS A 90 11.27 16.31 -25.62
C LYS A 90 10.72 17.74 -25.70
N LYS A 91 10.93 18.38 -26.86
CA LYS A 91 10.20 19.60 -27.24
C LYS A 91 8.71 19.28 -27.19
N LYS A 92 7.96 20.13 -26.49
CA LYS A 92 6.52 20.26 -26.71
C LYS A 92 6.30 21.10 -27.96
#